data_AF-A0A9P7F6T5-F1
#
_entry.id   AF-A0A9P7F6T5-F1
#
_cell.length_a   1.000
_cell.length_b   1.000
_cell.length_c   1.000
_cell.angle_alpha   90.00
_cell.angle_beta   90.00
_cell.angle_gamma   90.00
#
_symmetry.space_group_name_H-M   'P 1'
#
loop_
_entity.id
_entity.type
_entity.pdbx_description
1 polymer ?
#
loop_
_entity_poly.entity_id
_entity_poly.type
_entity_poly.pdbx_seq_one_letter_code
_entity_poly.pdbx_strand_id
1 'polypeptide(L)'
;MSANSANSVDPSAAKTKLQGLELAEHHFGPLLRPTHATQSAWTNYSINRLQTNKKYRSIVSVSRKGSEGGPEENSMEVEDDSEEDSGDDDDGSEEDSGDDDDEYDEYSDEAWLFDSIKAYVSQIEEEMNFENGILQKCITILWNETVLDDEDPRSTDHIVRIYSPTAPVYIDVHFQYYCRSRWSEVEWFYSVGYKIQRRPSATAGNAFTIKNELKTGSPPDVHTRNGWQTLCWGYYDDSDGNYGKNWRRIECGQVELHEEGAVDVHEVLFGELKKPAESDSEAMLAYHQSLVRGIRMLLAAVGISYQVACTDDERDKGPHDLMLEGLGDKWVGRGIRNACGLRLARDAEEEQKGAQGRQEGLKGYGEDDDDDEGSYDDDYSF
;
A
#
# COMPACT_ATOMS: atom_id res chain seq x y z
N MET A 1 -15.03 54.42 57.44
CA MET A 1 -14.22 53.24 57.10
C MET A 1 -15.08 52.33 56.25
N SER A 2 -14.98 52.45 54.92
CA SER A 2 -15.69 51.58 53.98
C SER A 2 -14.64 51.05 53.02
N ALA A 3 -14.25 49.79 53.22
CA ALA A 3 -13.30 49.11 52.36
C ALA A 3 -14.03 48.55 51.14
N ASN A 4 -13.70 49.09 49.96
CA ASN A 4 -14.06 48.51 48.68
C ASN A 4 -13.31 47.19 48.50
N SER A 5 -14.04 46.09 48.56
CA SER A 5 -13.54 44.77 48.18
C SER A 5 -13.58 44.67 46.66
N ALA A 6 -12.41 44.80 46.03
CA ALA A 6 -12.24 44.56 44.61
C ALA A 6 -12.33 43.05 44.35
N ASN A 7 -13.40 42.63 43.67
CA ASN A 7 -13.50 41.29 43.09
C ASN A 7 -12.42 41.13 42.02
N SER A 8 -11.34 40.45 42.39
CA SER A 8 -10.35 39.88 41.49
C SER A 8 -11.04 38.82 40.62
N VAL A 9 -11.43 39.20 39.40
CA VAL A 9 -11.83 38.25 38.36
C VAL A 9 -10.56 37.52 37.93
N ASP A 10 -10.47 36.25 38.32
CA ASP A 10 -9.41 35.32 37.97
C ASP A 10 -9.43 35.08 36.43
N PRO A 11 -8.39 35.44 35.65
CA PRO A 11 -8.38 35.27 34.19
C PRO A 11 -8.16 33.81 33.74
N SER A 12 -8.15 32.85 34.66
CA SER A 12 -7.68 31.48 34.44
C SER A 12 -8.72 30.51 33.83
N ALA A 13 -9.97 30.92 33.61
CA ALA A 13 -11.09 29.98 33.39
C ALA A 13 -11.83 30.11 32.04
N ALA A 14 -11.11 30.32 30.94
CA ALA A 14 -11.70 30.17 29.60
C ALA A 14 -10.73 29.49 28.62
N LYS A 15 -10.19 28.32 28.99
CA LYS A 15 -9.77 27.36 27.95
C LYS A 15 -11.03 26.84 27.29
N THR A 16 -11.50 27.51 26.25
CA THR A 16 -12.55 27.02 25.37
C THR A 16 -12.14 25.62 24.93
N LYS A 17 -12.84 24.60 25.44
CA LYS A 17 -12.56 23.21 25.09
C LYS A 17 -12.92 23.07 23.62
N LEU A 18 -11.91 23.05 22.75
CA LEU A 18 -12.08 22.85 21.30
C LEU A 18 -12.96 21.62 21.07
N GLN A 19 -13.92 21.74 20.16
CA GLN A 19 -14.88 20.69 19.83
C GLN A 19 -15.19 20.68 18.34
N GLY A 20 -15.76 19.58 17.87
CA GLY A 20 -16.18 19.45 16.49
C GLY A 20 -15.02 19.60 15.51
N LEU A 21 -15.26 20.35 14.43
CA LEU A 21 -14.29 20.56 13.35
C LEU A 21 -13.03 21.27 13.85
N GLU A 22 -13.17 22.28 14.72
CA GLU A 22 -12.03 23.01 15.29
C GLU A 22 -11.05 22.08 16.04
N LEU A 23 -11.58 21.07 16.74
CA LEU A 23 -10.75 20.07 17.41
C LEU A 23 -9.99 19.20 16.41
N ALA A 24 -10.63 18.82 15.30
CA ALA A 24 -9.99 18.03 14.25
C ALA A 24 -8.85 18.82 13.60
N GLU A 25 -9.13 20.07 13.19
CA GLU A 25 -8.14 20.92 12.53
C GLU A 25 -6.96 21.27 13.46
N HIS A 26 -7.23 21.50 14.74
CA HIS A 26 -6.19 21.74 15.73
C HIS A 26 -5.21 20.56 15.87
N HIS A 27 -5.70 19.32 15.79
CA HIS A 27 -4.85 18.12 15.98
C HIS A 27 -4.23 17.58 14.71
N PHE A 28 -4.88 17.76 13.56
CA PHE A 28 -4.48 17.10 12.31
C PHE A 28 -4.10 18.07 11.19
N GLY A 29 -4.16 19.38 11.45
CA GLY A 29 -3.95 20.43 10.45
C GLY A 29 -5.21 20.73 9.65
N PRO A 30 -5.13 21.63 8.66
CA PRO A 30 -6.27 21.97 7.83
C PRO A 30 -6.78 20.72 7.10
N LEU A 31 -8.08 20.47 7.24
CA LEU A 31 -8.76 19.38 6.56
C LEU A 31 -9.08 19.75 5.11
N LEU A 32 -9.17 18.75 4.23
CA LEU A 32 -9.43 18.98 2.80
C LEU A 32 -10.92 19.21 2.59
N ARG A 33 -11.33 20.47 2.41
CA ARG A 33 -12.73 20.87 2.11
C ARG A 33 -13.76 20.16 3.01
N PRO A 34 -13.78 20.43 4.32
CA PRO A 34 -14.61 19.70 5.26
C PRO A 34 -16.09 19.74 4.90
N THR A 35 -16.71 18.57 4.87
CA THR A 35 -18.15 18.40 4.69
C THR A 35 -18.91 18.81 5.94
N HIS A 36 -20.17 19.20 5.74
CA HIS A 36 -21.04 19.55 6.85
C HIS A 36 -21.41 18.30 7.66
N ALA A 37 -21.02 18.27 8.93
CA ALA A 37 -21.40 17.22 9.88
C ALA A 37 -21.65 17.80 11.27
N THR A 38 -22.26 17.01 12.16
CA THR A 38 -22.53 17.47 13.52
C THR A 38 -21.23 17.67 14.30
N GLN A 39 -21.24 18.61 15.25
CA GLN A 39 -20.14 18.81 16.19
C GLN A 39 -19.77 17.53 16.94
N SER A 40 -20.76 16.69 17.28
CA SER A 40 -20.53 15.39 17.91
C SER A 40 -19.81 14.40 17.00
N ALA A 41 -20.12 14.36 15.69
CA ALA A 41 -19.47 13.48 14.74
C ALA A 41 -17.98 13.82 14.57
N TRP A 42 -17.66 15.10 14.35
CA TRP A 42 -16.28 15.56 14.29
C TRP A 42 -15.53 15.36 15.61
N THR A 43 -16.18 15.55 16.75
CA THR A 43 -15.56 15.28 18.07
C THR A 43 -15.23 13.79 18.22
N ASN A 44 -16.14 12.89 17.86
CA ASN A 44 -15.92 11.45 17.91
C ASN A 44 -14.79 11.03 16.96
N TYR A 45 -14.78 11.57 15.73
CA TYR A 45 -13.70 11.36 14.77
C TYR A 45 -12.34 11.75 15.36
N SER A 46 -12.22 12.93 15.96
CA SER A 46 -10.95 13.40 16.52
C SER A 46 -10.50 12.57 17.72
N ILE A 47 -11.42 12.24 18.64
CA ILE A 47 -11.11 11.36 19.78
C ILE A 47 -10.65 9.99 19.29
N ASN A 48 -11.36 9.43 18.31
CA ASN A 48 -11.04 8.14 17.72
C ASN A 48 -9.63 8.14 17.13
N ARG A 49 -9.34 9.08 16.22
CA ARG A 49 -8.04 9.20 15.55
C ARG A 49 -6.89 9.44 16.54
N LEU A 50 -7.09 10.28 17.57
CA LEU A 50 -6.10 10.48 18.63
C LEU A 50 -5.84 9.21 19.43
N GLN A 51 -6.87 8.47 19.81
CA GLN A 51 -6.72 7.21 20.55
C GLN A 51 -6.03 6.15 19.71
N THR A 52 -6.42 6.04 18.44
CA THR A 52 -5.81 5.11 17.49
C THR A 52 -4.34 5.46 17.26
N ASN A 53 -4.00 6.72 16.97
CA ASN A 53 -2.60 7.16 16.79
C ASN A 53 -1.75 7.07 18.07
N LYS A 54 -2.37 7.11 19.25
CA LYS A 54 -1.65 6.88 20.51
C LYS A 54 -1.32 5.40 20.71
N LYS A 55 -2.21 4.50 20.29
CA LYS A 55 -2.05 3.06 20.46
C LYS A 55 -1.23 2.43 19.33
N TYR A 56 -1.37 2.96 18.14
CA TYR A 56 -0.83 2.45 16.88
C TYR A 56 0.08 3.47 16.22
N ARG A 57 1.00 3.00 15.40
CA ARG A 57 2.01 3.84 14.78
C ARG A 57 1.39 4.59 13.57
N SER A 58 1.49 5.91 13.59
CA SER A 58 1.11 6.78 12.47
C SER A 58 2.29 6.92 11.50
N ILE A 59 2.03 6.98 10.19
CA ILE A 59 3.07 7.07 9.15
C ILE A 59 4.04 8.24 9.39
N VAL A 60 3.53 9.36 9.91
CA VAL A 60 4.32 10.60 10.06
C VAL A 60 5.06 10.67 11.41
N SER A 61 4.83 9.73 12.33
CA SER A 61 5.45 9.75 13.66
C SER A 61 6.91 9.27 13.70
N VAL A 62 7.47 8.82 12.58
CA VAL A 62 8.84 8.31 12.49
C VAL A 62 9.80 9.46 12.20
N SER A 63 10.16 10.23 13.22
CA SER A 63 11.48 10.88 13.18
C SER A 63 12.51 9.79 13.43
N ARG A 64 13.30 9.42 12.40
CA ARG A 64 14.53 8.63 12.60
C ARG A 64 15.36 9.38 13.64
N LYS A 65 15.40 8.87 14.87
CA LYS A 65 16.36 9.30 15.88
C LYS A 65 17.69 8.69 15.49
N GLY A 66 18.55 9.46 14.84
CA GLY A 66 19.96 9.07 14.65
C GLY A 66 20.49 9.35 13.25
N SER A 67 20.93 10.59 13.04
CA SER A 67 22.16 10.89 12.26
C SER A 67 22.54 12.37 12.50
N GLU A 68 22.62 12.81 13.76
CA GLU A 68 23.39 14.01 14.09
C GLU A 68 24.86 13.58 14.28
N GLY A 69 25.47 13.13 13.18
CA GLY A 69 26.92 13.15 13.02
C GLY A 69 27.28 14.53 12.50
N GLY A 70 27.58 15.46 13.40
CA GLY A 70 28.02 16.80 13.02
C GLY A 70 29.32 16.73 12.21
N PRO A 71 29.51 17.58 11.19
CA PRO A 71 30.80 17.69 10.52
C PRO A 71 31.79 18.35 11.50
N GLU A 72 32.80 17.60 11.94
CA GLU A 72 34.01 18.22 12.48
C GLU A 72 34.69 18.99 11.34
N GLU A 73 34.63 20.31 11.43
CA GLU A 73 35.42 21.24 10.63
C GLU A 73 36.90 20.99 10.94
N ASN A 74 37.58 20.22 10.09
CA ASN A 74 39.03 20.16 10.08
C ASN A 74 39.54 21.18 9.06
N SER A 75 39.86 22.38 9.54
CA SER A 75 40.56 23.42 8.78
C SER A 75 42.01 22.98 8.55
N MET A 76 42.30 22.40 7.39
CA MET A 76 43.66 22.12 6.95
C MET A 76 44.09 23.19 5.96
N GLU A 77 44.93 24.11 6.42
CA GLU A 77 45.64 25.09 5.60
C GLU A 77 46.58 24.35 4.64
N VAL A 78 46.42 24.61 3.34
CA VAL A 78 47.33 24.12 2.29
C VAL A 78 48.31 25.24 2.00
N GLU A 79 49.56 25.07 2.46
CA GLU A 79 50.71 25.78 1.91
C GLU A 79 51.33 24.97 0.77
N ASP A 80 51.70 25.73 -0.24
CA ASP A 80 52.29 25.39 -1.53
C ASP A 80 53.81 25.15 -1.42
N ASP A 81 54.41 24.68 -2.52
CA ASP A 81 55.83 24.47 -2.81
C ASP A 81 56.48 23.15 -2.33
N SER A 82 56.67 22.20 -3.25
CA SER A 82 57.98 22.01 -3.93
C SER A 82 58.05 20.73 -4.79
N GLU A 83 58.85 20.85 -5.84
CA GLU A 83 59.10 19.94 -6.96
C GLU A 83 59.98 18.71 -6.63
N GLU A 84 59.89 17.73 -7.53
CA GLU A 84 60.89 16.71 -7.92
C GLU A 84 61.21 15.55 -6.94
N ASP A 85 61.01 14.30 -7.41
CA ASP A 85 62.09 13.38 -7.83
C ASP A 85 61.71 11.90 -7.63
N SER A 86 62.30 11.09 -8.51
CA SER A 86 62.19 9.67 -8.82
C SER A 86 62.59 8.64 -7.73
N GLY A 87 62.16 7.38 -7.93
CA GLY A 87 62.66 6.16 -7.27
C GLY A 87 61.52 5.31 -6.70
N ASP A 88 61.20 4.16 -7.30
CA ASP A 88 61.81 2.83 -7.09
C ASP A 88 61.22 2.09 -5.87
N ASP A 89 60.56 0.96 -6.19
CA ASP A 89 60.46 -0.32 -5.47
C ASP A 89 60.59 -0.35 -3.93
N ASP A 90 59.48 -0.64 -3.24
CA ASP A 90 59.45 -1.28 -1.89
C ASP A 90 58.02 -1.84 -1.68
N ASP A 91 57.77 -3.13 -1.94
CA ASP A 91 57.78 -4.25 -0.98
C ASP A 91 57.38 -3.87 0.47
N GLY A 92 56.11 -4.14 0.79
CA GLY A 92 55.65 -4.32 2.15
C GLY A 92 54.63 -3.28 2.64
N SER A 93 53.37 -3.67 2.70
CA SER A 93 52.48 -3.34 3.82
C SER A 93 51.20 -4.17 3.71
N GLU A 94 51.00 -5.08 4.66
CA GLU A 94 50.19 -4.88 5.86
C GLU A 94 48.78 -5.42 5.63
N GLU A 95 48.55 -6.54 6.31
CA GLU A 95 47.24 -7.08 6.65
C GLU A 95 46.47 -6.01 7.44
N ASP A 96 45.82 -5.08 6.75
CA ASP A 96 44.80 -4.25 7.36
C ASP A 96 43.47 -4.98 7.20
N SER A 97 43.15 -5.74 8.26
CA SER A 97 41.84 -6.27 8.54
C SER A 97 40.86 -5.11 8.66
N GLY A 98 40.36 -4.63 7.52
CA GLY A 98 39.10 -3.92 7.43
C GLY A 98 38.00 -4.90 7.82
N ASP A 99 37.82 -5.08 9.13
CA ASP A 99 36.52 -5.33 9.74
C ASP A 99 35.65 -4.09 9.42
N ASP A 100 35.32 -3.93 8.13
CA ASP A 100 34.10 -3.27 7.72
C ASP A 100 33.01 -4.22 8.19
N ASP A 101 32.73 -4.15 9.50
CA ASP A 101 31.45 -4.53 10.07
C ASP A 101 30.42 -3.65 9.35
N ASP A 102 30.07 -4.10 8.15
CA ASP A 102 28.87 -3.74 7.44
C ASP A 102 27.75 -4.05 8.43
N GLU A 103 27.43 -3.06 9.26
CA GLU A 103 26.23 -3.01 10.06
C GLU A 103 25.12 -3.06 9.01
N TYR A 104 24.76 -4.29 8.60
CA TYR A 104 23.57 -4.60 7.87
C TYR A 104 22.47 -4.08 8.78
N ASP A 105 22.08 -2.82 8.55
CA ASP A 105 20.89 -2.20 9.09
C ASP A 105 19.79 -3.20 8.78
N GLU A 106 19.50 -4.05 9.76
CA GLU A 106 18.54 -5.14 9.68
C GLU A 106 17.26 -4.48 9.21
N TYR A 107 16.96 -4.60 7.91
CA TYR A 107 15.86 -3.93 7.27
C TYR A 107 14.63 -4.54 7.92
N SER A 108 14.16 -3.87 8.96
CA SER A 108 13.07 -4.40 9.76
C SER A 108 11.88 -4.60 8.84
N ASP A 109 11.28 -5.79 8.85
CA ASP A 109 10.03 -6.09 8.13
C ASP A 109 8.95 -5.01 8.36
N GLU A 110 9.00 -4.32 9.51
CA GLU A 110 8.14 -3.19 9.78
C GLU A 110 8.39 -2.00 8.84
N ALA A 111 9.65 -1.67 8.54
CA ALA A 111 10.03 -0.53 7.71
C ALA A 111 9.48 -0.64 6.29
N TRP A 112 9.42 -1.85 5.72
CA TRP A 112 8.93 -2.09 4.35
C TRP A 112 7.54 -1.48 4.11
N LEU A 113 6.56 -1.76 4.99
CA LEU A 113 5.20 -1.24 4.81
C LEU A 113 5.15 0.27 4.99
N PHE A 114 5.89 0.82 5.97
CA PHE A 114 5.93 2.25 6.22
C PHE A 114 6.50 3.02 5.02
N ASP A 115 7.63 2.56 4.49
CA ASP A 115 8.32 3.22 3.39
C ASP A 115 7.52 3.07 2.08
N SER A 116 6.91 1.90 1.86
CA SER A 116 5.98 1.66 0.75
C SER A 116 4.79 2.62 0.78
N ILE A 117 4.07 2.71 1.91
CA ILE A 117 2.94 3.65 2.05
C ILE A 117 3.40 5.08 1.79
N LYS A 118 4.52 5.49 2.38
CA LYS A 118 5.04 6.85 2.23
C LYS A 118 5.35 7.16 0.76
N ALA A 119 6.07 6.27 0.07
CA ALA A 119 6.43 6.45 -1.33
C ALA A 119 5.19 6.51 -2.24
N TYR A 120 4.27 5.56 -2.09
CA TYR A 120 3.13 5.42 -2.99
C TYR A 120 2.06 6.49 -2.76
N VAL A 121 1.83 6.89 -1.51
CA VAL A 121 0.92 7.99 -1.20
C VAL A 121 1.50 9.34 -1.63
N SER A 122 2.83 9.53 -1.55
CA SER A 122 3.48 10.76 -2.06
C SER A 122 3.22 10.97 -3.55
N GLN A 123 3.24 9.90 -4.35
CA GLN A 123 2.93 9.98 -5.78
C GLN A 123 1.48 10.45 -6.02
N ILE A 124 0.52 9.94 -5.23
CA ILE A 124 -0.88 10.38 -5.33
C ILE A 124 -1.03 11.84 -4.91
N GLU A 125 -0.34 12.27 -3.85
CA GLU A 125 -0.32 13.67 -3.41
C GLU A 125 0.21 14.59 -4.52
N GLU A 126 1.30 14.22 -5.18
CA GLU A 126 1.88 14.95 -6.30
C GLU A 126 0.90 15.07 -7.48
N GLU A 127 0.30 13.95 -7.90
CA GLU A 127 -0.71 13.95 -8.97
C GLU A 127 -1.93 14.84 -8.67
N MET A 128 -2.25 15.03 -7.39
CA MET A 128 -3.37 15.85 -6.92
C MET A 128 -2.96 17.29 -6.60
N ASN A 129 -1.68 17.66 -6.79
CA ASN A 129 -1.10 18.93 -6.35
C ASN A 129 -1.34 19.23 -4.86
N PHE A 130 -1.24 18.22 -4.02
CA PHE A 130 -1.25 18.37 -2.57
C PHE A 130 0.17 18.53 -2.02
N GLU A 131 0.29 19.23 -0.90
CA GLU A 131 1.55 19.24 -0.15
C GLU A 131 1.87 17.83 0.34
N ASN A 132 3.15 17.45 0.26
CA ASN A 132 3.61 16.14 0.69
C ASN A 132 3.26 15.89 2.17
N GLY A 133 2.65 14.74 2.43
CA GLY A 133 2.29 14.25 3.75
C GLY A 133 0.86 14.56 4.19
N ILE A 134 0.06 15.31 3.44
CA ILE A 134 -1.35 15.59 3.77
C ILE A 134 -2.17 14.29 3.92
N LEU A 135 -2.12 13.43 2.91
CA LEU A 135 -2.80 12.14 2.89
C LEU A 135 -2.07 11.12 3.77
N GLN A 136 -0.74 11.16 3.84
CA GLN A 136 0.03 10.25 4.71
C GLN A 136 -0.36 10.40 6.20
N LYS A 137 -0.60 11.62 6.67
CA LYS A 137 -1.08 11.88 8.05
C LYS A 137 -2.41 11.21 8.35
N CYS A 138 -3.20 10.92 7.32
CA CYS A 138 -4.51 10.30 7.44
C CYS A 138 -4.46 8.78 7.62
N ILE A 139 -3.29 8.17 7.46
CA ILE A 139 -3.10 6.72 7.52
C ILE A 139 -2.53 6.29 8.88
N THR A 140 -3.13 5.25 9.44
CA THR A 140 -2.63 4.57 10.64
C THR A 140 -2.60 3.06 10.42
N ILE A 141 -1.44 2.45 10.62
CA ILE A 141 -1.27 0.98 10.54
C ILE A 141 -1.76 0.38 11.86
N LEU A 142 -2.80 -0.46 11.80
CA LEU A 142 -3.38 -1.11 12.97
C LEU A 142 -2.75 -2.50 13.22
N TRP A 143 -2.36 -3.17 12.14
CA TRP A 143 -1.76 -4.50 12.12
C TRP A 143 -0.78 -4.58 10.97
N ASN A 144 0.42 -5.12 11.23
CA ASN A 144 1.43 -5.42 10.23
C ASN A 144 2.10 -6.74 10.63
N GLU A 145 1.84 -7.79 9.87
CA GLU A 145 2.62 -9.01 9.87
C GLU A 145 3.20 -9.18 8.47
N THR A 146 4.43 -8.70 8.27
CA THR A 146 5.20 -8.90 7.04
C THR A 146 6.31 -9.90 7.33
N VAL A 147 6.53 -10.81 6.39
CA VAL A 147 7.71 -11.68 6.35
C VAL A 147 8.34 -11.49 4.98
N LEU A 148 9.58 -11.03 4.95
CA LEU A 148 10.36 -10.86 3.73
C LEU A 148 11.13 -12.15 3.40
N ASP A 149 11.41 -12.36 2.12
CA ASP A 149 12.39 -13.31 1.59
C ASP A 149 13.34 -12.47 0.74
N ASP A 150 14.56 -12.28 1.24
CA ASP A 150 15.47 -11.20 0.86
C ASP A 150 14.82 -9.80 1.04
N GLU A 151 14.50 -9.11 -0.06
CA GLU A 151 13.86 -7.79 -0.05
C GLU A 151 12.36 -7.85 -0.42
N ASP A 152 11.89 -9.01 -0.90
CA ASP A 152 10.53 -9.16 -1.42
C ASP A 152 9.60 -9.74 -0.33
N PRO A 153 8.37 -9.21 -0.20
CA PRO A 153 7.39 -9.82 0.68
C PRO A 153 7.08 -11.25 0.27
N ARG A 154 7.31 -12.19 1.19
CA ARG A 154 6.87 -13.57 1.08
C ARG A 154 5.45 -13.74 1.59
N SER A 155 5.12 -13.10 2.70
CA SER A 155 3.76 -13.09 3.23
C SER A 155 3.45 -11.80 3.96
N THR A 156 2.25 -11.28 3.78
CA THR A 156 1.78 -10.09 4.48
C THR A 156 0.36 -10.25 5.00
N ASP A 157 0.07 -9.70 6.17
CA ASP A 157 -1.29 -9.47 6.70
C ASP A 157 -1.31 -8.05 7.29
N HIS A 158 -1.92 -7.12 6.57
CA HIS A 158 -1.99 -5.70 6.91
C HIS A 158 -3.42 -5.29 7.20
N ILE A 159 -3.63 -4.56 8.30
CA ILE A 159 -4.86 -3.83 8.57
C ILE A 159 -4.50 -2.37 8.74
N VAL A 160 -4.99 -1.54 7.83
CA VAL A 160 -4.69 -0.11 7.79
C VAL A 160 -5.98 0.69 7.85
N ARG A 161 -5.98 1.79 8.60
CA ARG A 161 -7.09 2.73 8.66
C ARG A 161 -6.73 4.04 7.97
N ILE A 162 -7.59 4.47 7.05
CA ILE A 162 -7.53 5.76 6.38
C ILE A 162 -8.63 6.66 6.93
N TYR A 163 -8.25 7.66 7.72
CA TYR A 163 -9.17 8.68 8.18
C TYR A 163 -9.48 9.65 7.05
N SER A 164 -10.75 9.88 6.75
CA SER A 164 -11.11 10.85 5.71
C SER A 164 -10.61 12.25 6.09
N PRO A 165 -9.96 12.98 5.18
CA PRO A 165 -9.61 14.38 5.38
C PRO A 165 -10.79 15.33 5.12
N THR A 166 -11.92 14.84 4.57
CA THR A 166 -13.06 15.67 4.15
C THR A 166 -14.30 15.45 5.04
N ALA A 167 -14.38 14.33 5.75
CA ALA A 167 -15.57 13.94 6.51
C ALA A 167 -15.20 13.21 7.81
N PRO A 168 -16.08 13.20 8.84
CA PRO A 168 -15.83 12.48 10.09
C PRO A 168 -16.09 10.97 9.93
N VAL A 169 -15.37 10.34 9.02
CA VAL A 169 -15.48 8.93 8.62
C VAL A 169 -14.07 8.33 8.45
N TYR A 170 -13.98 7.02 8.34
CA TYR A 170 -12.73 6.35 7.97
C TYR A 170 -12.99 5.10 7.14
N ILE A 171 -11.97 4.61 6.45
CA ILE A 171 -11.95 3.34 5.73
C ILE A 171 -10.96 2.42 6.43
N ASP A 172 -11.40 1.23 6.82
CA ASP A 172 -10.47 0.14 7.16
C ASP A 172 -10.15 -0.63 5.88
N VAL A 173 -8.88 -0.90 5.62
CA VAL A 173 -8.37 -1.67 4.47
C VAL A 173 -7.60 -2.86 5.01
N HIS A 174 -7.88 -4.04 4.45
CA HIS A 174 -7.19 -5.28 4.81
C HIS A 174 -6.55 -5.87 3.56
N PHE A 175 -5.27 -6.21 3.67
CA PHE A 175 -4.50 -6.88 2.64
C PHE A 175 -3.84 -8.13 3.20
N GLN A 176 -4.09 -9.26 2.55
CA GLN A 176 -3.41 -10.51 2.83
C GLN A 176 -2.69 -10.97 1.57
N TYR A 177 -1.44 -11.40 1.70
CA TYR A 177 -0.62 -11.89 0.61
C TYR A 177 0.21 -13.09 1.07
N TYR A 178 0.44 -14.01 0.16
CA TYR A 178 1.36 -15.11 0.32
C TYR A 178 1.92 -15.50 -1.04
N CYS A 179 3.24 -15.59 -1.14
CA CYS A 179 3.94 -16.13 -2.29
C CYS A 179 5.11 -16.96 -1.79
N ARG A 180 5.17 -18.23 -2.14
CA ARG A 180 6.27 -19.11 -1.76
C ARG A 180 6.64 -20.05 -2.89
N SER A 181 7.89 -19.94 -3.33
CA SER A 181 8.51 -20.92 -4.21
C SER A 181 8.76 -22.23 -3.44
N ARG A 182 8.39 -23.34 -4.05
CA ARG A 182 8.70 -24.71 -3.62
C ARG A 182 9.43 -25.43 -4.74
N TRP A 183 9.86 -26.67 -4.48
CA TRP A 183 10.69 -27.44 -5.41
C TRP A 183 10.07 -27.59 -6.82
N SER A 184 8.75 -27.72 -6.92
CA SER A 184 8.04 -27.92 -8.20
C SER A 184 6.80 -27.05 -8.37
N GLU A 185 6.53 -26.15 -7.42
CA GLU A 185 5.28 -25.38 -7.38
C GLU A 185 5.54 -23.99 -6.79
N VAL A 186 4.68 -23.04 -7.12
CA VAL A 186 4.62 -21.74 -6.46
C VAL A 186 3.26 -21.65 -5.81
N GLU A 187 3.24 -21.54 -4.48
CA GLU A 187 2.02 -21.21 -3.75
C GLU A 187 1.85 -19.70 -3.80
N TRP A 188 0.72 -19.23 -4.32
CA TRP A 188 0.45 -17.80 -4.42
C TRP A 188 -1.02 -17.51 -4.19
N PHE A 189 -1.29 -16.54 -3.33
CA PHE A 189 -2.59 -15.91 -3.23
C PHE A 189 -2.49 -14.50 -2.63
N TYR A 190 -3.50 -13.68 -2.91
CA TYR A 190 -3.70 -12.41 -2.22
C TYR A 190 -5.18 -12.02 -2.18
N SER A 191 -5.55 -11.19 -1.21
CA SER A 191 -6.87 -10.58 -1.09
C SER A 191 -6.75 -9.15 -0.60
N VAL A 192 -7.41 -8.22 -1.28
CA VAL A 192 -7.59 -6.83 -0.83
C VAL A 192 -9.08 -6.57 -0.64
N GLY A 193 -9.43 -5.96 0.49
CA GLY A 193 -10.79 -5.55 0.77
C GLY A 193 -10.84 -4.37 1.72
N TYR A 194 -12.01 -3.77 1.82
CA TYR A 194 -12.20 -2.52 2.57
C TYR A 194 -13.56 -2.46 3.25
N LYS A 195 -13.66 -1.59 4.25
CA LYS A 195 -14.89 -1.31 4.99
C LYS A 195 -14.99 0.16 5.33
N ILE A 196 -16.03 0.83 4.81
CA ILE A 196 -16.29 2.24 5.08
C ILE A 196 -17.10 2.39 6.37
N GLN A 197 -16.55 3.14 7.33
CA GLN A 197 -17.20 3.44 8.60
C GLN A 197 -17.76 4.86 8.59
N ARG A 198 -19.01 4.99 8.13
CA ARG A 198 -19.71 6.28 7.97
C ARG A 198 -20.13 6.94 9.29
N ARG A 199 -20.15 6.18 10.38
CA ARG A 199 -20.56 6.65 11.72
C ARG A 199 -19.60 6.10 12.78
N PRO A 200 -18.35 6.58 12.79
CA PRO A 200 -17.35 6.07 13.71
C PRO A 200 -17.77 6.36 15.15
N SER A 201 -17.69 5.33 16.01
CA SER A 201 -17.75 5.51 17.45
C SER A 201 -16.49 6.22 17.94
N ALA A 202 -16.53 6.87 19.10
CA ALA A 202 -15.33 7.41 19.72
C ALA A 202 -14.29 6.31 20.04
N THR A 203 -14.76 5.07 20.24
CA THR A 203 -13.95 3.87 20.47
C THR A 203 -14.00 2.96 19.26
N ALA A 204 -13.13 3.16 18.27
CA ALA A 204 -13.08 2.27 17.11
C ALA A 204 -12.68 0.83 17.48
N GLY A 205 -13.07 -0.09 16.60
CA GLY A 205 -12.51 -1.43 16.56
C GLY A 205 -10.98 -1.36 16.48
N ASN A 206 -10.34 -2.19 17.29
CA ASN A 206 -8.90 -2.41 17.27
C ASN A 206 -8.58 -3.51 16.23
N ALA A 207 -7.29 -3.72 15.93
CA ALA A 207 -6.84 -4.73 14.97
C ALA A 207 -7.44 -6.13 15.22
N PHE A 208 -7.45 -6.61 16.47
CA PHE A 208 -8.03 -7.92 16.81
C PHE A 208 -9.53 -7.98 16.55
N THR A 209 -10.27 -6.91 16.87
CA THR A 209 -11.70 -6.83 16.56
C THR A 209 -11.93 -6.93 15.06
N ILE A 210 -11.13 -6.21 14.25
CA ILE A 210 -11.21 -6.26 12.79
C ILE A 210 -10.86 -7.66 12.27
N LYS A 211 -9.78 -8.28 12.76
CA LYS A 211 -9.37 -9.65 12.35
C LYS A 211 -10.48 -10.68 12.59
N ASN A 212 -11.22 -10.53 13.69
CA ASN A 212 -12.38 -11.39 13.97
C ASN A 212 -13.58 -11.15 13.05
N GLU A 213 -13.69 -9.97 12.42
CA GLU A 213 -14.71 -9.70 11.41
C GLU A 213 -14.39 -10.37 10.06
N LEU A 214 -13.11 -10.58 9.74
CA LEU A 214 -12.64 -11.19 8.48
C LEU A 214 -12.77 -12.71 8.52
N LYS A 215 -13.09 -13.36 7.39
CA LYS A 215 -13.14 -14.83 7.33
C LYS A 215 -11.72 -15.40 7.32
N THR A 216 -11.47 -16.45 8.09
CA THR A 216 -10.22 -17.20 8.01
C THR A 216 -10.22 -18.08 6.76
N GLY A 217 -9.15 -18.01 5.97
CA GLY A 217 -8.97 -18.87 4.79
C GLY A 217 -8.18 -18.17 3.70
N SER A 218 -8.26 -18.76 2.50
CA SER A 218 -7.78 -18.18 1.25
C SER A 218 -8.90 -17.35 0.58
N PRO A 219 -8.54 -16.51 -0.41
CA PRO A 219 -9.51 -15.95 -1.35
C PRO A 219 -10.46 -17.02 -1.95
N PRO A 220 -11.66 -16.64 -2.41
CA PRO A 220 -12.18 -15.27 -2.54
C PRO A 220 -12.92 -14.75 -1.29
N ASP A 221 -13.09 -15.58 -0.26
CA ASP A 221 -14.11 -15.34 0.75
C ASP A 221 -13.67 -14.46 1.95
N VAL A 222 -12.45 -13.93 1.95
CA VAL A 222 -11.84 -13.23 3.11
C VAL A 222 -12.70 -12.03 3.56
N HIS A 223 -13.24 -11.27 2.60
CA HIS A 223 -13.90 -9.98 2.82
C HIS A 223 -15.42 -10.00 2.59
N THR A 224 -16.08 -11.17 2.65
CA THR A 224 -17.51 -11.31 2.26
C THR A 224 -18.53 -11.13 3.41
N ARG A 225 -18.09 -10.72 4.60
CA ARG A 225 -18.95 -10.65 5.80
C ARG A 225 -18.76 -9.38 6.62
N ASN A 226 -19.71 -9.11 7.51
CA ASN A 226 -19.64 -8.02 8.49
C ASN A 226 -19.47 -6.62 7.87
N GLY A 227 -19.97 -6.41 6.65
CA GLY A 227 -19.90 -5.14 5.92
C GLY A 227 -18.54 -4.85 5.28
N TRP A 228 -17.63 -5.82 5.26
CA TRP A 228 -16.47 -5.78 4.38
C TRP A 228 -16.90 -5.94 2.92
N GLN A 229 -16.15 -5.31 2.04
CA GLN A 229 -16.28 -5.43 0.59
C GLN A 229 -14.95 -5.90 0.03
N THR A 230 -15.02 -6.88 -0.87
CA THR A 230 -13.86 -7.32 -1.64
C THR A 230 -13.52 -6.28 -2.69
N LEU A 231 -12.24 -5.90 -2.79
CA LEU A 231 -11.75 -5.04 -3.86
C LEU A 231 -11.24 -5.92 -5.00
N CYS A 232 -10.23 -6.74 -4.72
CA CYS A 232 -9.72 -7.73 -5.67
C CYS A 232 -8.99 -8.86 -4.94
N TRP A 233 -8.81 -9.97 -5.64
CA TRP A 233 -8.08 -11.14 -5.16
C TRP A 233 -7.52 -11.96 -6.31
N GLY A 234 -6.49 -12.75 -6.02
CA GLY A 234 -5.91 -13.70 -6.97
C GLY A 234 -5.28 -14.89 -6.25
N TYR A 235 -5.22 -16.04 -6.90
CA TYR A 235 -4.49 -17.24 -6.45
C TYR A 235 -4.16 -18.16 -7.64
N TYR A 236 -3.18 -19.06 -7.45
CA TYR A 236 -3.00 -20.17 -8.39
C TYR A 236 -3.91 -21.32 -7.98
N ASP A 237 -4.73 -21.78 -8.92
CA ASP A 237 -5.60 -22.93 -8.73
C ASP A 237 -4.76 -24.18 -8.47
N ASP A 238 -4.86 -24.76 -7.28
CA ASP A 238 -4.19 -26.00 -6.87
C ASP A 238 -5.14 -27.21 -6.89
N SER A 239 -6.33 -27.05 -7.48
CA SER A 239 -7.33 -28.11 -7.59
C SER A 239 -7.02 -29.12 -8.71
N ASP A 240 -7.82 -30.19 -8.78
CA ASP A 240 -7.85 -31.17 -9.88
C ASP A 240 -6.52 -31.82 -10.28
N GLY A 241 -5.63 -32.04 -9.31
CA GLY A 241 -4.35 -32.71 -9.58
C GLY A 241 -3.23 -31.77 -10.04
N ASN A 242 -3.43 -30.46 -9.95
CA ASN A 242 -2.44 -29.44 -10.29
C ASN A 242 -1.35 -29.30 -9.20
N TYR A 243 -0.59 -30.37 -8.96
CA TYR A 243 0.50 -30.41 -8.00
C TYR A 243 1.69 -31.23 -8.51
N GLY A 244 2.87 -31.01 -7.93
CA GLY A 244 4.09 -31.74 -8.29
C GLY A 244 4.48 -31.56 -9.76
N LYS A 245 4.72 -32.67 -10.48
CA LYS A 245 5.11 -32.64 -11.91
C LYS A 245 4.04 -32.05 -12.84
N ASN A 246 2.78 -32.13 -12.41
CA ASN A 246 1.65 -31.62 -13.16
C ASN A 246 1.32 -30.18 -12.82
N TRP A 247 2.05 -29.56 -11.88
CA TRP A 247 1.78 -28.19 -11.46
C TRP A 247 1.91 -27.20 -12.63
N ARG A 248 0.95 -26.29 -12.73
CA ARG A 248 0.82 -25.22 -13.72
C ARG A 248 0.38 -23.94 -13.01
N ARG A 249 0.78 -22.78 -13.57
CA ARG A 249 0.36 -21.45 -13.11
C ARG A 249 -1.04 -21.11 -13.65
N ILE A 250 -2.05 -21.81 -13.17
CA ILE A 250 -3.45 -21.55 -13.52
C ILE A 250 -3.93 -20.42 -12.61
N GLU A 251 -3.89 -19.20 -13.13
CA GLU A 251 -4.29 -18.01 -12.38
C GLU A 251 -5.82 -17.86 -12.31
N CYS A 252 -6.33 -17.75 -11.08
CA CYS A 252 -7.71 -17.39 -10.75
C CYS A 252 -7.70 -16.05 -10.04
N GLY A 253 -8.49 -15.08 -10.51
CA GLY A 253 -8.53 -13.76 -9.90
C GLY A 253 -9.66 -12.90 -10.42
N GLN A 254 -10.05 -11.90 -9.62
CA GLN A 254 -11.11 -10.97 -9.98
C GLN A 254 -10.98 -9.63 -9.24
N VAL A 255 -11.38 -8.55 -9.91
CA VAL A 255 -11.74 -7.27 -9.26
C VAL A 255 -13.24 -7.29 -9.03
N GLU A 256 -13.66 -7.29 -7.76
CA GLU A 256 -15.08 -7.37 -7.33
C GLU A 256 -15.66 -6.00 -6.99
N LEU A 257 -14.93 -4.93 -7.31
CA LEU A 257 -15.40 -3.57 -7.15
C LEU A 257 -16.38 -3.17 -8.27
N HIS A 258 -17.43 -2.43 -7.91
CA HIS A 258 -18.41 -1.85 -8.83
C HIS A 258 -18.34 -0.31 -8.83
N GLU A 259 -19.00 0.34 -9.81
CA GLU A 259 -19.03 1.80 -9.96
C GLU A 259 -19.47 2.52 -8.68
N GLU A 260 -20.50 2.02 -8.02
CA GLU A 260 -20.99 2.58 -6.77
C GLU A 260 -19.94 2.52 -5.66
N GLY A 261 -19.18 1.43 -5.59
CA GLY A 261 -18.08 1.27 -4.63
C GLY A 261 -16.94 2.24 -4.91
N ALA A 262 -16.58 2.44 -6.17
CA ALA A 262 -15.54 3.39 -6.56
C ALA A 262 -15.92 4.83 -6.22
N VAL A 263 -17.18 5.21 -6.50
CA VAL A 263 -17.72 6.52 -6.12
C VAL A 263 -17.73 6.67 -4.59
N ASP A 264 -18.22 5.67 -3.85
CA ASP A 264 -18.27 5.70 -2.39
C ASP A 264 -16.87 5.89 -1.76
N VAL A 265 -15.86 5.20 -2.28
CA VAL A 265 -14.46 5.36 -1.84
C VAL A 265 -13.95 6.77 -2.13
N HIS A 266 -14.16 7.26 -3.35
CA HIS A 266 -13.73 8.61 -3.72
C HIS A 266 -14.39 9.66 -2.84
N GLU A 267 -15.71 9.62 -2.68
CA GLU A 267 -16.44 10.63 -1.93
C GLU A 267 -16.05 10.66 -0.46
N VAL A 268 -15.78 9.49 0.12
CA VAL A 268 -15.25 9.38 1.47
C VAL A 268 -13.88 10.03 1.59
N LEU A 269 -12.97 9.83 0.64
CA LEU A 269 -11.60 10.31 0.74
C LEU A 269 -11.42 11.77 0.32
N PHE A 270 -12.16 12.21 -0.69
CA PHE A 270 -11.89 13.48 -1.39
C PHE A 270 -13.11 14.41 -1.47
N GLY A 271 -14.28 13.96 -0.98
CA GLY A 271 -15.51 14.73 -0.98
C GLY A 271 -16.40 14.48 -2.20
N GLU A 272 -17.57 15.11 -2.22
CA GLU A 272 -18.62 14.88 -3.24
C GLU A 272 -18.08 14.99 -4.67
N LEU A 273 -18.41 13.99 -5.50
CA LEU A 273 -17.96 13.92 -6.88
C LEU A 273 -19.16 13.96 -7.83
N LYS A 274 -19.35 15.10 -8.48
CA LYS A 274 -20.43 15.27 -9.45
C LYS A 274 -20.09 14.61 -10.78
N LYS A 275 -20.89 13.63 -11.20
CA LYS A 275 -20.79 13.03 -12.54
C LYS A 275 -21.07 14.07 -13.64
N PRO A 276 -20.14 14.31 -14.57
CA PRO A 276 -20.34 15.22 -15.70
C PRO A 276 -21.41 14.72 -16.70
N ALA A 277 -21.73 15.56 -17.69
CA ALA A 277 -22.56 15.13 -18.81
C ALA A 277 -21.72 14.24 -19.76
N GLU A 278 -22.33 13.18 -20.30
CA GLU A 278 -21.66 12.22 -21.21
C GLU A 278 -21.07 12.87 -22.46
N SER A 279 -21.59 14.03 -22.88
CA SER A 279 -21.09 14.79 -24.02
C SER A 279 -19.76 15.51 -23.77
N ASP A 280 -19.34 15.67 -22.51
CA ASP A 280 -18.11 16.34 -22.12
C ASP A 280 -17.03 15.30 -21.81
N SER A 281 -16.32 14.86 -22.85
CA SER A 281 -15.32 13.80 -22.76
C SER A 281 -14.15 14.15 -21.84
N GLU A 282 -13.75 15.42 -21.79
CA GLU A 282 -12.63 15.87 -20.95
C GLU A 282 -13.03 15.85 -19.47
N ALA A 283 -14.21 16.38 -19.14
CA ALA A 283 -14.72 16.32 -17.77
C ALA A 283 -14.97 14.88 -17.33
N MET A 284 -15.50 14.02 -18.21
CA MET A 284 -15.70 12.59 -17.94
C MET A 284 -14.37 11.87 -17.68
N LEU A 285 -13.33 12.15 -18.46
CA LEU A 285 -11.99 11.59 -18.21
C LEU A 285 -11.46 12.02 -16.84
N ALA A 286 -11.57 13.30 -16.48
CA ALA A 286 -11.16 13.80 -15.17
C ALA A 286 -11.97 13.15 -14.02
N TYR A 287 -13.26 12.89 -14.23
CA TYR A 287 -14.12 12.15 -13.30
C TYR A 287 -13.60 10.71 -13.09
N HIS A 288 -13.33 9.98 -14.18
CA HIS A 288 -12.81 8.60 -14.08
C HIS A 288 -11.41 8.54 -13.44
N GLN A 289 -10.50 9.45 -13.81
CA GLN A 289 -9.19 9.58 -13.17
C GLN A 289 -9.31 9.83 -11.66
N SER A 290 -10.29 10.64 -11.25
CA SER A 290 -10.57 10.91 -9.85
C SER A 290 -11.01 9.64 -9.10
N LEU A 291 -11.88 8.82 -9.70
CA LEU A 291 -12.27 7.52 -9.14
C LEU A 291 -11.08 6.56 -9.03
N VAL A 292 -10.27 6.45 -10.09
CA VAL A 292 -9.07 5.60 -10.11
C VAL A 292 -8.09 5.97 -8.99
N ARG A 293 -7.88 7.28 -8.74
CA ARG A 293 -7.05 7.76 -7.62
C ARG A 293 -7.59 7.31 -6.26
N GLY A 294 -8.91 7.29 -6.08
CA GLY A 294 -9.55 6.76 -4.87
C GLY A 294 -9.19 5.29 -4.62
N ILE A 295 -9.20 4.46 -5.67
CA ILE A 295 -8.85 3.05 -5.55
C ILE A 295 -7.35 2.85 -5.35
N ARG A 296 -6.52 3.60 -6.07
CA ARG A 296 -5.07 3.61 -5.86
C ARG A 296 -4.70 4.02 -4.43
N MET A 297 -5.46 4.92 -3.81
CA MET A 297 -5.26 5.29 -2.40
C MET A 297 -5.50 4.11 -1.44
N LEU A 298 -6.48 3.24 -1.72
CA LEU A 298 -6.69 2.02 -0.92
C LEU A 298 -5.53 1.05 -1.06
N LEU A 299 -5.03 0.84 -2.29
CA LEU A 299 -3.87 -0.01 -2.56
C LEU A 299 -2.59 0.54 -1.91
N ALA A 300 -2.31 1.82 -2.12
CA ALA A 300 -1.13 2.49 -1.57
C ALA A 300 -1.13 2.45 -0.03
N ALA A 301 -2.30 2.56 0.62
CA ALA A 301 -2.41 2.51 2.07
C ALA A 301 -2.01 1.16 2.67
N VAL A 302 -2.00 0.07 1.90
CA VAL A 302 -1.56 -1.26 2.36
C VAL A 302 -0.22 -1.69 1.75
N GLY A 303 0.53 -0.75 1.16
CA GLY A 303 1.86 -0.99 0.60
C GLY A 303 1.84 -1.55 -0.82
N ILE A 304 0.76 -1.36 -1.59
CA ILE A 304 0.68 -1.83 -2.98
C ILE A 304 0.86 -0.64 -3.93
N SER A 305 1.92 -0.64 -4.72
CA SER A 305 2.04 0.27 -5.87
C SER A 305 1.29 -0.29 -7.06
N TYR A 306 0.36 0.49 -7.62
CA TYR A 306 -0.26 0.15 -8.89
C TYR A 306 -0.57 1.41 -9.68
N GLN A 307 0.07 1.55 -10.83
CA GLN A 307 -0.26 2.57 -11.82
C GLN A 307 -1.35 2.01 -12.73
N VAL A 308 -2.52 2.64 -12.70
CA VAL A 308 -3.65 2.28 -13.56
C VAL A 308 -3.74 3.30 -14.68
N ALA A 309 -3.58 2.83 -15.92
CA ALA A 309 -3.73 3.67 -17.10
C ALA A 309 -5.16 4.20 -17.19
N CYS A 310 -5.31 5.49 -17.46
CA CYS A 310 -6.58 6.16 -17.71
C CYS A 310 -6.78 6.54 -19.18
N THR A 311 -5.74 6.37 -20.00
CA THR A 311 -5.75 6.65 -21.44
C THR A 311 -5.00 5.56 -22.22
N ASP A 312 -5.17 5.51 -23.54
CA ASP A 312 -4.52 4.50 -24.40
C ASP A 312 -2.99 4.71 -24.55
N ASP A 313 -2.46 5.90 -24.27
CA ASP A 313 -1.03 6.20 -24.29
C ASP A 313 -0.30 5.84 -22.98
N GLU A 314 -1.05 5.76 -21.88
CA GLU A 314 -0.54 5.27 -20.59
C GLU A 314 -0.47 3.74 -20.57
N ARG A 315 0.33 3.17 -19.65
CA ARG A 315 0.40 1.71 -19.42
C ARG A 315 0.17 1.39 -17.95
N ASP A 316 -0.52 0.28 -17.72
CA ASP A 316 -0.63 -0.29 -16.38
C ASP A 316 0.74 -0.77 -15.90
N LYS A 317 1.10 -0.45 -14.65
CA LYS A 317 2.30 -0.98 -13.99
C LYS A 317 1.90 -1.50 -12.62
N GLY A 318 2.02 -2.82 -12.47
CA GLY A 318 1.80 -3.48 -11.18
C GLY A 318 2.98 -3.25 -10.23
N PRO A 319 2.86 -3.71 -8.98
CA PRO A 319 3.92 -3.61 -8.00
C PRO A 319 5.16 -4.40 -8.43
N HIS A 320 6.33 -3.94 -8.00
CA HIS A 320 7.61 -4.57 -8.32
C HIS A 320 7.92 -5.76 -7.41
N ASP A 321 7.53 -5.62 -6.14
CA ASP A 321 7.81 -6.47 -4.99
C ASP A 321 6.69 -7.49 -4.70
N LEU A 322 5.50 -7.28 -5.27
CA LEU A 322 4.34 -8.14 -5.08
C LEU A 322 3.88 -8.73 -6.42
N MET A 323 3.58 -10.02 -6.43
CA MET A 323 2.87 -10.62 -7.56
C MET A 323 1.37 -10.44 -7.38
N LEU A 324 0.74 -9.53 -8.13
CA LEU A 324 -0.73 -9.45 -8.18
C LEU A 324 -1.31 -10.16 -9.40
N GLU A 325 -0.49 -10.41 -10.43
CA GLU A 325 -0.90 -10.94 -11.72
C GLU A 325 0.22 -11.83 -12.25
N GLY A 326 -0.09 -13.07 -12.63
CA GLY A 326 0.90 -14.10 -12.98
C GLY A 326 1.17 -14.24 -14.48
N LEU A 327 0.15 -14.02 -15.32
CA LEU A 327 0.20 -14.27 -16.78
C LEU A 327 0.54 -13.04 -17.62
N GLY A 328 0.93 -11.93 -16.97
CA GLY A 328 1.24 -10.67 -17.65
C GLY A 328 0.02 -9.94 -18.23
N ASP A 329 -1.19 -10.51 -18.13
CA ASP A 329 -2.42 -9.81 -18.44
C ASP A 329 -2.75 -8.84 -17.29
N LYS A 330 -2.80 -7.54 -17.59
CA LYS A 330 -3.02 -6.47 -16.60
C LYS A 330 -4.49 -6.38 -16.18
N TRP A 331 -5.05 -7.50 -15.75
CA TRP A 331 -6.47 -7.65 -15.44
C TRP A 331 -6.90 -6.87 -14.19
N VAL A 332 -6.01 -6.62 -13.22
CA VAL A 332 -6.26 -5.77 -12.06
C VAL A 332 -6.46 -4.33 -12.51
N GLY A 333 -5.54 -3.78 -13.30
CA GLY A 333 -5.67 -2.42 -13.85
C GLY A 333 -6.94 -2.25 -14.68
N ARG A 334 -7.23 -3.20 -15.58
CA ARG A 334 -8.47 -3.23 -16.36
C ARG A 334 -9.72 -3.35 -15.48
N GLY A 335 -9.70 -4.20 -14.46
CA GLY A 335 -10.80 -4.36 -13.52
C GLY A 335 -11.09 -3.09 -12.73
N ILE A 336 -10.04 -2.38 -12.28
CA ILE A 336 -10.18 -1.08 -11.60
C ILE A 336 -10.77 -0.04 -12.56
N ARG A 337 -10.32 0.03 -13.81
CA ARG A 337 -10.91 0.92 -14.83
C ARG A 337 -12.40 0.63 -15.02
N ASN A 338 -12.76 -0.63 -15.21
CA ASN A 338 -14.16 -1.05 -15.37
C ASN A 338 -15.00 -0.65 -14.15
N ALA A 339 -14.47 -0.87 -12.94
CA ALA A 339 -15.11 -0.42 -11.70
C ALA A 339 -15.21 1.10 -11.59
N CYS A 340 -14.38 1.86 -12.31
CA CYS A 340 -14.49 3.32 -12.39
C CYS A 340 -15.34 3.80 -13.57
N GLY A 341 -15.97 2.90 -14.34
CA GLY A 341 -16.75 3.24 -15.53
C GLY A 341 -15.89 3.65 -16.75
N LEU A 342 -14.59 3.32 -16.74
CA LEU A 342 -13.64 3.62 -17.81
C LEU A 342 -13.31 2.36 -18.61
N ARG A 343 -13.20 2.48 -19.93
CA ARG A 343 -12.75 1.39 -20.81
C ARG A 343 -11.83 1.93 -21.90
N LEU A 344 -10.63 1.38 -22.01
CA LEU A 344 -9.64 1.70 -23.04
C LEU A 344 -9.89 0.89 -24.31
N ALA A 345 -9.37 1.34 -25.46
CA ALA A 345 -9.58 0.66 -26.74
C ALA A 345 -8.96 -0.75 -26.73
N ARG A 346 -7.82 -0.90 -26.06
CA ARG A 346 -7.09 -2.19 -25.94
C ARG A 346 -7.70 -3.18 -24.95
N ASP A 347 -8.56 -2.74 -24.04
CA ASP A 347 -9.03 -3.58 -22.92
C ASP A 347 -9.73 -4.86 -23.38
N ALA A 348 -10.50 -4.79 -24.48
CA ALA A 348 -11.21 -5.96 -25.03
C ALA A 348 -10.25 -7.02 -25.60
N GLU A 349 -9.20 -6.60 -26.29
CA GLU A 349 -8.20 -7.51 -26.87
C GLU A 349 -7.33 -8.13 -25.77
N GLU A 350 -6.91 -7.34 -24.78
CA GLU A 350 -6.14 -7.82 -23.63
C GLU A 350 -6.93 -8.81 -22.78
N GLU A 351 -8.23 -8.56 -22.56
CA GLU A 351 -9.12 -9.50 -21.87
C GLU A 351 -9.23 -10.84 -22.60
N GLN A 352 -9.40 -10.80 -23.93
CA GLN A 352 -9.47 -12.00 -24.76
C GLN A 352 -8.14 -12.78 -24.72
N LYS A 353 -7.00 -12.08 -24.85
CA LYS A 353 -5.66 -12.69 -24.77
C LYS A 353 -5.39 -13.30 -23.41
N GLY A 354 -5.74 -12.61 -22.32
CA GLY A 354 -5.61 -13.15 -20.96
C GLY A 354 -6.49 -14.39 -20.74
N ALA A 355 -7.73 -14.37 -21.23
CA ALA A 355 -8.62 -15.53 -21.15
C ALA A 355 -8.08 -16.72 -21.95
N GLN A 356 -7.53 -16.48 -23.15
CA GLN A 356 -6.88 -17.53 -23.94
C GLN A 356 -5.64 -18.09 -23.23
N GLY A 357 -4.77 -17.22 -22.68
CA GLY A 357 -3.57 -17.64 -21.94
C GLY A 357 -3.89 -18.52 -20.73
N ARG A 358 -4.94 -18.18 -19.97
CA ARG A 358 -5.45 -19.03 -18.88
C ARG A 358 -5.94 -20.39 -19.38
N GLN A 359 -6.67 -20.42 -20.50
CA GLN A 359 -7.15 -21.68 -21.11
C GLN A 359 -6.02 -22.55 -21.67
N GLU A 360 -4.96 -21.95 -22.20
CA GLU A 360 -3.77 -22.67 -22.68
C GLU A 360 -2.97 -23.24 -21.50
N GLY A 361 -2.82 -22.48 -20.41
CA GLY A 361 -2.20 -22.94 -19.18
C GLY A 361 -2.88 -24.19 -18.58
N LEU A 362 -4.19 -24.32 -18.72
CA LEU A 362 -4.97 -25.49 -18.29
C LEU A 362 -4.68 -26.76 -19.09
N LYS A 363 -4.32 -26.64 -20.38
CA LYS A 363 -4.12 -27.82 -21.26
C LYS A 363 -2.78 -28.52 -21.01
N GLY A 364 -1.85 -27.86 -20.32
CA GLY A 364 -0.47 -28.32 -20.16
C GLY A 364 0.32 -28.25 -21.47
N TYR A 365 1.65 -28.25 -21.36
CA TYR A 365 2.49 -28.64 -22.49
C TYR A 365 2.19 -30.11 -22.73
N GLY A 366 1.67 -30.45 -23.91
CA GLY A 366 1.48 -31.85 -24.29
C GLY A 366 2.77 -32.60 -24.00
N GLU A 367 2.64 -33.79 -23.41
CA GLU A 367 3.72 -34.75 -23.34
C GLU A 367 4.15 -34.99 -24.78
N ASP A 368 5.13 -34.23 -25.27
CA ASP A 368 5.95 -34.66 -26.38
C ASP A 368 6.65 -35.90 -25.82
N ASP A 369 6.11 -37.05 -26.21
CA ASP A 369 6.58 -38.39 -25.87
C ASP A 369 8.11 -38.42 -26.05
N ASP A 370 8.84 -38.24 -24.95
CA ASP A 370 10.24 -38.64 -24.82
C ASP A 370 10.29 -40.19 -24.78
N ASP A 371 9.82 -40.80 -25.86
CA ASP A 371 10.09 -42.17 -26.30
C ASP A 371 11.51 -42.23 -26.89
N ASP A 372 12.50 -41.71 -26.15
CA ASP A 372 13.90 -42.02 -26.41
C ASP A 372 14.45 -42.78 -25.21
N GLU A 373 14.04 -44.06 -25.13
CA GLU A 373 14.71 -45.12 -24.38
C GLU A 373 16.15 -45.28 -24.90
N GLY A 374 17.00 -44.29 -24.63
CA GLY A 374 18.44 -44.38 -24.72
C GLY A 374 18.96 -45.22 -23.56
N SER A 375 18.86 -46.54 -23.72
CA SER A 375 19.54 -47.54 -22.90
C SER A 375 21.02 -47.18 -22.73
N TYR A 376 21.38 -46.57 -21.60
CA TYR A 376 22.77 -46.48 -21.18
C TYR A 376 23.19 -47.88 -20.73
N ASP A 377 23.74 -48.65 -21.67
CA ASP A 377 24.51 -49.85 -21.36
C ASP A 377 25.74 -49.41 -20.54
N ASP A 378 25.64 -49.61 -19.22
CA ASP A 378 26.75 -49.55 -18.27
C ASP A 378 27.73 -50.69 -18.57
N ASP A 379 28.64 -50.48 -19.52
CA ASP A 379 29.79 -51.35 -19.75
C ASP A 379 30.94 -50.95 -18.83
N TYR A 380 30.80 -51.26 -17.53
CA TYR A 380 31.92 -51.27 -16.59
C TYR A 380 32.72 -52.57 -16.77
N SER A 381 33.65 -52.58 -17.72
CA SER A 381 34.69 -53.61 -17.82
C SER A 381 35.81 -53.38 -16.81
N PHE A 382 36.10 -54.45 -16.05
CA PHE A 382 37.05 -54.65 -14.95
C PHE A 382 38.50 -54.19 -15.16
#